data_AF-A0A9Q0MJN2-F1
#
_entry.id   AF-A0A9Q0MJN2-F1
#
_cell.length_a   1.000
_cell.length_b   1.000
_cell.length_c   1.000
_cell.angle_alpha   90.00
_cell.angle_beta   90.00
_cell.angle_gamma   90.00
#
_symmetry.space_group_name_H-M   'P 1'
#
loop_
_entity.id
_entity.type
_entity.pdbx_description
1 polymer ?
#
loop_
_entity_poly.entity_id
_entity_poly.type
_entity_poly.pdbx_seq_one_letter_code
_entity_poly.pdbx_strand_id
1 'polypeptide(L)'
;GRNVRDLSIKKLKEHIEEFFIPLMRNWMVLFPEGGFLRKRKEVSQQYAQRNNLPHMNHVSLPRVGALKAILSALPPRDSSLSAQQGNNNSCKQSTNNGTVQQNTNEESVSPPTTESSHHLDYILDVTIAYPEGKPLDILDI
;
A
#
# COMPACT_ATOMS: atom_id res chain seq x y z
N GLY A 1 1.42 -23.42 -4.24
CA GLY A 1 1.90 -22.63 -3.10
C GLY A 1 2.55 -21.34 -3.53
N ARG A 2 3.89 -21.32 -3.69
CA ARG A 2 4.66 -20.10 -4.03
C ARG A 2 4.37 -19.53 -5.42
N ASN A 3 4.39 -20.34 -6.46
CA ASN A 3 4.17 -19.87 -7.84
C ASN A 3 2.80 -19.20 -8.02
N VAL A 4 1.75 -19.73 -7.37
CA VAL A 4 0.41 -19.13 -7.38
C VAL A 4 0.41 -17.76 -6.71
N ARG A 5 1.08 -17.64 -5.56
CA ARG A 5 1.21 -16.36 -4.84
C ARG A 5 1.95 -15.31 -5.67
N ASP A 6 3.05 -15.71 -6.31
CA ASP A 6 3.87 -14.79 -7.09
C ASP A 6 3.12 -14.34 -8.36
N LEU A 7 2.34 -15.24 -8.97
CA LEU A 7 1.41 -14.92 -10.06
C LEU A 7 0.30 -13.94 -9.60
N SER A 8 -0.28 -14.14 -8.42
CA SER A 8 -1.30 -13.23 -7.87
C SER A 8 -0.74 -11.83 -7.63
N ILE A 9 0.51 -11.73 -7.14
CA ILE A 9 1.19 -10.43 -6.97
C ILE A 9 1.45 -9.77 -8.31
N LYS A 10 1.86 -10.54 -9.33
CA LYS A 10 2.06 -10.00 -10.69
C LYS A 10 0.75 -9.44 -11.26
N LYS A 11 -0.33 -10.22 -11.20
CA LYS A 11 -1.67 -9.81 -11.64
C LYS A 11 -2.16 -8.56 -10.92
N LEU A 12 -1.87 -8.44 -9.62
CA LEU A 12 -2.21 -7.25 -8.84
C LEU A 12 -1.51 -5.99 -9.39
N LYS A 13 -0.22 -6.10 -9.73
CA LYS A 13 0.54 -4.97 -10.31
C LYS A 13 -0.02 -4.57 -11.67
N GLU A 14 -0.20 -5.53 -12.56
CA GLU A 14 -0.77 -5.32 -13.90
C GLU A 14 -2.14 -4.62 -13.79
N HIS A 15 -3.00 -5.06 -12.87
CA HIS A 15 -4.31 -4.45 -12.67
C HIS A 15 -4.23 -3.00 -12.16
N ILE A 16 -3.25 -2.69 -11.31
CA ILE A 16 -3.06 -1.33 -10.79
C ILE A 16 -2.64 -0.39 -11.92
N GLU A 17 -1.71 -0.84 -12.75
CA GLU A 17 -1.16 -0.09 -13.88
C GLU A 17 -2.21 0.13 -14.98
N GLU A 18 -2.97 -0.91 -15.34
CA GLU A 18 -3.92 -0.87 -16.45
C GLU A 18 -5.26 -0.22 -16.09
N PHE A 19 -5.75 -0.40 -14.87
CA PHE A 19 -7.11 0.02 -14.50
C PHE A 19 -7.11 1.03 -13.36
N PHE A 20 -6.35 0.80 -12.30
CA PHE A 20 -6.48 1.61 -11.09
C PHE A 20 -5.95 3.04 -11.28
N ILE A 21 -4.74 3.17 -11.86
CA ILE A 21 -4.09 4.47 -12.11
C ILE A 21 -4.88 5.29 -13.15
N PRO A 22 -5.26 4.74 -14.33
CA PRO A 22 -6.02 5.52 -15.31
C PRO A 22 -7.40 5.96 -14.82
N LEU A 23 -8.01 5.22 -13.89
CA LEU A 23 -9.30 5.57 -13.30
C LEU A 23 -9.21 6.58 -12.14
N MET A 24 -8.01 7.08 -11.83
CA MET A 24 -7.75 8.11 -10.82
C MET A 24 -8.40 7.80 -9.47
N ARG A 25 -8.25 6.55 -9.01
CA ARG A 25 -8.85 6.09 -7.75
C ARG A 25 -8.00 6.56 -6.55
N ASN A 26 -8.62 7.34 -5.66
CA ASN A 26 -7.95 7.89 -4.48
C ASN A 26 -7.88 6.89 -3.30
N TRP A 27 -8.73 5.85 -3.31
CA TRP A 27 -8.88 4.90 -2.20
C TRP A 27 -8.74 3.46 -2.69
N MET A 28 -7.96 2.66 -1.96
CA MET A 28 -7.84 1.23 -2.19
C MET A 28 -8.16 0.46 -0.91
N VAL A 29 -9.14 -0.45 -0.99
CA VAL A 29 -9.45 -1.38 0.10
C VAL A 29 -8.80 -2.72 -0.20
N LEU A 30 -7.82 -3.07 0.62
CA LEU A 30 -7.19 -4.39 0.59
C LEU A 30 -7.96 -5.32 1.51
N PHE A 31 -8.85 -6.12 0.92
CA PHE A 31 -9.50 -7.22 1.61
C PHE A 31 -8.87 -8.55 1.15
N PRO A 32 -7.94 -9.12 1.94
CA PRO A 32 -7.35 -10.40 1.56
C PRO A 32 -8.42 -11.50 1.63
N GLU A 33 -8.30 -12.51 0.77
CA GLU A 33 -9.22 -13.67 0.65
C GLU A 33 -9.49 -14.41 2.00
N GLY A 34 -8.66 -14.15 3.02
CA GLY A 34 -8.84 -14.59 4.40
C GLY A 34 -8.98 -13.46 5.41
N GLY A 35 -9.58 -12.31 5.06
CA GLY A 35 -9.71 -11.12 5.92
C GLY A 35 -10.46 -11.35 7.23
N PHE A 36 -11.07 -12.52 7.43
CA PHE A 36 -11.68 -12.90 8.69
C PHE A 36 -10.65 -13.17 9.78
N LEU A 37 -10.78 -12.47 10.90
CA LEU A 37 -9.90 -12.59 12.07
C LEU A 37 -9.77 -14.04 12.53
N ARG A 38 -10.88 -14.79 12.60
CA ARG A 38 -10.88 -16.21 13.02
C ARG A 38 -9.93 -17.07 12.18
N LYS A 39 -9.82 -16.81 10.87
CA LYS A 39 -8.94 -17.57 9.96
C LYS A 39 -7.47 -17.18 10.10
N ARG A 40 -7.17 -16.03 10.70
CA ARG A 40 -5.84 -15.39 10.64
C ARG A 40 -5.21 -15.13 12.00
N LYS A 41 -5.98 -15.16 13.08
CA LYS A 41 -5.54 -14.84 14.43
C LYS A 41 -4.30 -15.65 14.82
N GLU A 42 -4.38 -16.98 14.70
CA GLU A 42 -3.29 -17.87 15.07
C GLU A 42 -2.01 -17.61 14.26
N VAL A 43 -2.10 -17.63 12.93
CA VAL A 43 -0.94 -17.40 12.04
C VAL A 43 -0.35 -16.01 12.23
N SER A 44 -1.20 -15.00 12.44
CA SER A 44 -0.76 -13.63 12.72
C SER A 44 -0.01 -13.54 14.06
N GLN A 45 -0.49 -14.25 15.08
CA GLN A 45 0.16 -14.28 16.40
C GLN A 45 1.48 -15.03 16.36
N GLN A 46 1.57 -16.16 15.65
CA GLN A 46 2.82 -16.87 15.44
C GLN A 46 3.85 -15.99 14.71
N TYR A 47 3.42 -15.25 13.68
CA TYR A 47 4.29 -14.29 13.00
C TYR A 47 4.72 -13.16 13.94
N ALA A 48 3.80 -12.63 14.75
CA ALA A 48 4.11 -11.58 15.73
C ALA A 48 5.18 -12.03 16.72
N GLN A 49 5.00 -13.22 17.32
CA GLN A 49 5.96 -13.81 18.26
C GLN A 49 7.35 -14.00 17.63
N ARG A 50 7.43 -14.54 16.41
CA ARG A 50 8.71 -14.75 15.71
C ARG A 50 9.46 -13.45 15.40
N ASN A 51 8.73 -12.34 15.26
CA ASN A 51 9.30 -11.03 14.93
C ASN A 51 9.32 -10.08 16.14
N ASN A 52 9.08 -10.57 17.36
CA ASN A 52 9.01 -9.77 18.58
C ASN A 52 8.01 -8.60 18.50
N LEU A 53 6.87 -8.83 17.83
CA LEU A 53 5.77 -7.87 17.70
C LEU A 53 4.70 -8.10 18.79
N PRO A 54 3.94 -7.05 19.16
CA PRO A 54 2.87 -7.17 20.15
C PRO A 54 1.79 -8.19 19.77
N HIS A 55 1.22 -8.83 20.80
CA HIS A 55 0.07 -9.72 20.62
C HIS A 55 -1.20 -8.90 20.34
N MET A 56 -1.90 -9.24 19.26
CA MET A 56 -3.13 -8.56 18.84
C MET A 56 -4.33 -9.48 19.02
N ASN A 57 -5.37 -8.97 19.69
CA ASN A 57 -6.58 -9.75 20.02
C ASN A 57 -7.73 -9.52 19.03
N HIS A 58 -7.91 -8.28 18.58
CA HIS A 58 -9.07 -7.84 17.79
C HIS A 58 -8.75 -7.60 16.32
N VAL A 59 -7.49 -7.68 15.93
CA VAL A 59 -7.02 -7.44 14.56
C VAL A 59 -5.87 -8.38 14.23
N SER A 60 -5.55 -8.48 12.94
CA SER A 60 -4.41 -9.25 12.46
C SER A 60 -3.40 -8.33 11.78
N LEU A 61 -2.13 -8.73 11.74
CA LEU A 61 -1.09 -7.94 11.12
C LEU A 61 -1.33 -7.75 9.61
N PRO A 62 -1.07 -6.57 9.04
CA PRO A 62 -1.32 -6.27 7.63
C PRO A 62 -0.63 -7.23 6.66
N ARG A 63 -1.18 -7.39 5.46
CA ARG A 63 -0.64 -8.32 4.46
C ARG A 63 0.48 -7.62 3.67
N VAL A 64 1.67 -7.64 4.26
CA VAL A 64 2.86 -6.92 3.75
C VAL A 64 3.18 -7.23 2.29
N GLY A 65 2.96 -8.46 1.83
CA GLY A 65 3.26 -8.85 0.45
C GLY A 65 2.46 -8.05 -0.60
N ALA A 66 1.14 -8.00 -0.45
CA ALA A 66 0.27 -7.24 -1.35
C ALA A 66 0.50 -5.73 -1.18
N LEU A 67 0.64 -5.25 0.06
CA LEU A 67 0.90 -3.84 0.34
C LEU A 67 2.19 -3.35 -0.33
N LYS A 68 3.27 -4.13 -0.24
CA LYS A 68 4.54 -3.81 -0.91
C LYS A 68 4.39 -3.80 -2.43
N ALA A 69 3.60 -4.71 -2.99
CA ALA A 69 3.34 -4.75 -4.43
C ALA A 69 2.60 -3.50 -4.90
N ILE A 70 1.56 -3.07 -4.17
CA ILE A 70 0.82 -1.83 -4.42
C ILE A 70 1.76 -0.63 -4.37
N LEU A 71 2.49 -0.46 -3.26
CA LEU A 71 3.43 0.66 -3.10
C LEU A 71 4.50 0.70 -4.19
N SER A 72 4.90 -0.46 -4.73
CA SER A 72 5.87 -0.52 -5.82
C SER A 72 5.31 -0.26 -7.22
N ALA A 73 3.99 -0.38 -7.41
CA ALA A 73 3.31 -0.15 -8.68
C ALA A 73 2.81 1.30 -8.81
N LEU A 74 2.64 1.99 -7.68
CA LEU A 74 2.18 3.37 -7.68
C LEU A 74 3.31 4.33 -8.10
N PRO A 75 2.97 5.41 -8.83
CA PRO A 75 3.93 6.45 -9.15
C PRO A 75 4.45 7.14 -7.86
N PRO A 76 5.72 7.59 -7.84
CA PRO A 76 6.24 8.40 -6.75
C PRO A 76 5.35 9.63 -6.51
N ARG A 77 5.13 9.99 -5.24
CA ARG A 77 4.44 11.24 -4.91
C ARG A 77 5.37 12.42 -5.19
N ASP A 78 4.85 13.45 -5.85
CA ASP A 78 5.55 14.73 -5.98
C ASP A 78 5.73 15.35 -4.59
N SER A 79 6.98 15.39 -4.14
CA SER A 79 7.35 15.89 -2.81
C SER A 79 7.04 17.38 -2.63
N SER A 80 6.81 18.12 -3.72
CA SER A 80 6.50 19.56 -3.73
C SER A 80 5.12 19.90 -3.14
N LEU A 81 4.15 18.97 -3.12
CA LEU A 81 2.80 19.20 -2.58
C LEU A 81 2.64 18.74 -1.12
N SER A 82 3.48 17.80 -0.66
CA SER A 82 3.39 17.20 0.68
C SER A 82 3.98 18.05 1.83
N ALA A 83 4.71 19.12 1.52
CA ALA A 83 5.35 19.98 2.52
C ALA A 83 4.37 20.90 3.30
N GLN A 84 3.09 20.97 2.90
CA GLN A 84 2.10 21.87 3.51
C GLN A 84 1.11 21.20 4.49
N GLN A 85 1.18 19.89 4.71
CA GLN A 85 0.40 19.23 5.77
C GLN A 85 1.33 18.56 6.78
N GLY A 86 1.60 19.28 7.88
CA GLY A 86 2.57 18.90 8.91
C GLY A 86 2.18 17.65 9.70
N ASN A 87 3.16 16.81 10.04
CA ASN A 87 3.87 16.92 11.33
C ASN A 87 4.98 15.85 11.46
N ASN A 88 6.20 16.35 11.64
CA ASN A 88 7.28 15.87 12.51
C ASN A 88 7.44 14.36 12.73
N ASN A 89 8.30 13.75 11.92
CA ASN A 89 9.29 12.77 12.38
C ASN A 89 10.53 12.86 11.48
N SER A 90 11.45 13.76 11.84
CA SER A 90 12.77 13.88 11.21
C SER A 90 13.63 12.69 11.62
N CYS A 91 13.96 11.81 10.68
CA CYS A 91 15.26 11.15 10.68
C CYS A 91 16.05 11.69 9.49
N LYS A 92 16.87 12.72 9.78
CA LYS A 92 17.91 13.20 8.87
C LYS A 92 18.94 12.09 8.72
N GLN A 93 19.02 11.47 7.55
CA GLN A 93 20.26 10.83 7.11
C GLN A 93 20.96 11.77 6.15
N SER A 94 21.96 12.42 6.74
CA SER A 94 23.03 13.14 6.06
C SER A 94 23.86 12.14 5.27
N THR A 95 23.90 12.30 3.95
CA THR A 95 25.03 11.84 3.15
C THR A 95 25.39 12.95 2.17
N ASN A 96 26.36 13.76 2.59
CA ASN A 96 27.15 14.61 1.70
C ASN A 96 27.87 13.71 0.68
N ASN A 97 27.89 14.10 -0.59
CA ASN A 97 29.12 14.29 -1.38
C ASN A 97 28.81 14.65 -2.84
N GLY A 98 29.39 15.76 -3.30
CA GLY A 98 30.01 15.82 -4.64
C GLY A 98 29.20 16.43 -5.79
N THR A 99 29.32 17.75 -5.91
CA THR A 99 29.00 18.62 -7.06
C THR A 99 29.55 18.13 -8.41
N VAL A 100 28.76 18.12 -9.48
CA VAL A 100 29.12 18.65 -10.83
C VAL A 100 27.83 19.06 -11.56
N GLN A 101 27.73 20.35 -11.90
CA GLN A 101 26.71 20.94 -12.77
C GLN A 101 27.08 20.68 -14.24
N GLN A 102 26.11 20.22 -15.05
CA GLN A 102 26.15 20.40 -16.50
C GLN A 102 24.80 20.97 -16.96
N ASN A 103 24.87 22.21 -17.44
CA ASN A 103 23.81 22.89 -18.17
C ASN A 103 23.89 22.44 -19.64
N THR A 104 22.80 21.90 -20.17
CA THR A 104 22.52 21.95 -21.61
C THR A 104 21.02 22.18 -21.79
N ASN A 105 20.69 23.32 -22.37
CA ASN A 105 19.34 23.70 -22.76
C ASN A 105 18.91 22.82 -23.94
N GLU A 106 17.92 21.95 -23.73
CA GLU A 106 17.11 21.44 -24.83
C GLU A 106 15.64 21.74 -24.55
N GLU A 107 15.14 22.66 -25.38
CA GLU A 107 13.78 23.14 -25.44
C GLU A 107 12.89 22.02 -26.01
N SER A 108 12.40 21.16 -25.13
CA SER A 108 11.32 20.22 -25.45
C SER A 108 10.00 20.84 -25.01
N VAL A 109 9.28 21.39 -25.99
CA VAL A 109 7.89 21.83 -25.84
C VAL A 109 7.06 20.62 -25.42
N SER A 110 6.83 20.49 -24.12
CA SER A 110 5.84 19.59 -23.54
C SER A 110 4.50 20.33 -23.45
N PRO A 111 3.38 19.67 -23.79
CA PRO A 111 2.07 20.31 -23.79
C PRO A 111 1.68 20.78 -22.39
N PRO A 112 0.96 21.92 -22.25
CA PRO A 112 0.48 22.37 -20.97
C PRO A 112 -0.72 21.50 -20.61
N THR A 113 -0.47 20.43 -19.87
CA THR A 113 -1.55 19.74 -19.17
C THR A 113 -1.20 19.82 -17.70
N THR A 114 -1.94 20.69 -17.03
CA THR A 114 -2.00 20.81 -15.58
C THR A 114 -2.63 19.53 -15.03
N GLU A 115 -2.00 18.39 -15.25
CA GLU A 115 -2.41 17.11 -14.70
C GLU A 115 -2.07 17.19 -13.21
N SER A 116 -3.08 17.41 -12.37
CA SER A 116 -2.95 17.14 -10.94
C SER A 116 -2.31 15.77 -10.80
N SER A 117 -1.16 15.65 -10.13
CA SER A 117 -0.53 14.36 -9.95
C SER A 117 -1.44 13.48 -9.10
N HIS A 118 -2.22 12.64 -9.77
CA HIS A 118 -3.19 11.77 -9.12
C HIS A 118 -2.44 10.70 -8.37
N HIS A 119 -2.43 10.82 -7.04
CA HIS A 119 -1.81 9.84 -6.17
C HIS A 119 -2.87 9.10 -5.36
N LEU A 120 -2.60 7.84 -5.09
CA LEU A 120 -3.39 7.10 -4.11
C LEU A 120 -3.18 7.72 -2.73
N ASP A 121 -4.26 8.18 -2.10
CA ASP A 121 -4.20 8.84 -0.80
C ASP A 121 -4.13 7.81 0.32
N TYR A 122 -5.01 6.80 0.23
CA TYR A 122 -5.28 5.87 1.32
C TYR A 122 -5.31 4.42 0.84
N ILE A 123 -4.56 3.57 1.54
CA ILE A 123 -4.67 2.11 1.46
C ILE A 123 -5.23 1.61 2.79
N LEU A 124 -6.33 0.89 2.75
CA LEU A 124 -6.97 0.31 3.93
C LEU A 124 -6.85 -1.21 3.91
N ASP A 125 -6.03 -1.78 4.81
CA ASP A 125 -6.01 -3.23 5.07
C ASP A 125 -7.10 -3.56 6.10
N VAL A 126 -8.09 -4.34 5.66
CA VAL A 126 -9.27 -4.63 6.49
C VAL A 126 -9.19 -6.05 7.05
N THR A 127 -9.36 -6.15 8.37
CA THR A 127 -9.64 -7.42 9.05
C THR A 127 -11.06 -7.37 9.59
N ILE A 128 -11.89 -8.35 9.23
CA ILE A 128 -13.27 -8.47 9.71
C ILE A 128 -13.32 -9.47 10.86
N ALA A 129 -13.88 -9.07 11.99
CA ALA A 129 -14.16 -9.94 13.12
C ALA A 129 -15.67 -9.99 13.35
N TYR A 130 -16.17 -11.17 13.71
CA TYR A 130 -17.54 -11.36 14.13
C TYR A 130 -17.58 -11.78 15.60
N PRO A 131 -18.67 -11.48 16.32
CA PRO A 131 -18.93 -12.07 17.63
C PRO A 131 -18.81 -13.59 17.57
N GLU A 132 -18.12 -14.18 18.55
CA GLU A 132 -17.85 -15.63 18.62
C GLU A 132 -17.13 -16.23 17.39
N GLY A 133 -16.58 -15.38 16.51
CA GLY A 133 -15.96 -15.81 15.25
C GLY A 133 -16.95 -16.43 14.24
N LYS A 134 -18.26 -16.28 14.45
CA LYS A 134 -19.30 -16.81 13.57
C LYS A 134 -19.70 -15.73 12.55
N PRO A 135 -19.46 -15.92 11.24
CA PRO A 135 -19.90 -14.96 10.25
C PRO A 135 -21.42 -14.82 10.28
N LEU A 136 -21.92 -13.60 10.07
CA LEU A 136 -23.33 -13.37 9.79
C LEU A 136 -23.62 -14.02 8.44
N ASP A 137 -24.48 -15.05 8.43
CA ASP A 137 -24.98 -15.60 7.18
C ASP A 137 -25.97 -14.60 6.57
N ILE A 138 -25.86 -14.34 5.27
CA ILE A 138 -26.81 -13.46 4.57
C ILE A 138 -28.23 -14.06 4.56
N LEU A 139 -28.33 -15.37 4.76
CA LEU A 139 -29.59 -16.10 4.83
C LEU A 139 -30.24 -16.10 6.22
N ASP A 140 -29.53 -15.59 7.25
CA ASP A 140 -30.02 -15.52 8.63
C ASP A 140 -30.63 -14.15 8.99
N ILE A 141 -30.88 -13.29 7.98
CA ILE A 141 -31.51 -11.96 8.09
C ILE A 141 -32.82 -11.96 7.30
#